data_AF-A0A7V9RG43-F1
#
_entry.id   AF-A0A7V9RG43-F1
#
_cell.length_a   1.000
_cell.length_b   1.000
_cell.length_c   1.000
_cell.angle_alpha   90.00
_cell.angle_beta   90.00
_cell.angle_gamma   90.00
#
_symmetry.space_group_name_H-M   'P 1'
#
loop_
_entity.id
_entity.type
_entity.pdbx_description
1 polymer ?
#
loop_
_entity_poly.entity_id
_entity_poly.type
_entity_poly.pdbx_seq_one_letter_code
_entity_poly.pdbx_strand_id
1 'polypeptide(L)'
;MRDLEIWSGEPSPDSLAQLATWTLARRSPYFGKLRALVDRPEVALRAAVLRALAGATGVEGVRAIVRGLDDGEASVRMAALDALRLTARDAPNRYAHAVFHRTVEIRRASLEAMPPAASKLAIYLRADPACADLTENAAWPSAPLPLAFDLHGAGTLSARELLDVAFRVSPPELAAFFQKELRRSPEQVETYAVLVSEELVPAPGRDVIDQLVATVEHVLDHGDKADVDLAERVLEQRLVPNIARKPTPLGRRIWTSLCSQIARGTAPSRGRSALLETAIAFEPRCLASAGVLALGDRTVADAAIAGLFRYQWPVRLPRAQIERLLQLPLVREDLALATAIVGLGGSRLKRLAKLLGERTIVERLIASDRGWDELCRLPRETPALELAWLAKVEKANIARYIVLAGRALGVLRDTRLFSFVDQIPRRHRADAFLALVARTDVDVQRVAAAATALVHRLDRGAATSVLAVLLRDGNLSVARMIARELPDKWLVAAIADIDDALLVPFVAIIDGPDALPRELEISLANSLAARLHPDLQAWAARVLEIVPVTEVIVRAPVTAAIDETQRHRIATCSHAELVAALEPALLVPVTGLVGALGERAEGPS
;
A
#
# COMPACT_ATOMS: atom_id res chain seq x y z
N MET A 1 21.33 -57.41 34.04
CA MET A 1 20.77 -58.77 34.19
C MET A 1 19.30 -58.87 33.76
N ARG A 2 18.40 -57.94 34.11
CA ARG A 2 17.00 -57.93 33.61
C ARG A 2 16.84 -57.91 32.08
N ASP A 3 17.81 -57.32 31.36
CA ASP A 3 17.79 -57.22 29.89
C ASP A 3 17.90 -58.58 29.18
N LEU A 4 18.45 -59.61 29.84
CA LEU A 4 18.51 -60.98 29.30
C LEU A 4 17.24 -61.78 29.63
N GLU A 5 16.62 -61.54 30.79
CA GLU A 5 15.42 -62.24 31.26
C GLU A 5 14.19 -61.96 30.40
N ILE A 6 14.04 -60.73 29.89
CA ILE A 6 12.95 -60.38 28.95
C ILE A 6 13.07 -61.17 27.63
N TRP A 7 14.28 -61.63 27.27
CA TRP A 7 14.57 -62.11 25.92
C TRP A 7 14.89 -63.60 25.80
N SER A 8 15.14 -64.28 26.93
CA SER A 8 15.23 -65.74 27.01
C SER A 8 13.86 -66.44 26.93
N GLY A 9 12.75 -65.73 27.19
CA GLY A 9 11.38 -66.23 27.09
C GLY A 9 10.63 -65.76 25.83
N GLU A 10 9.38 -66.24 25.67
CA GLU A 10 8.44 -65.68 24.69
C GLU A 10 7.96 -64.31 25.21
N PRO A 11 8.18 -63.21 24.47
CA PRO A 11 7.88 -61.87 24.96
C PRO A 11 6.38 -61.68 25.14
N SER A 12 5.97 -61.25 26.33
CA SER A 12 4.57 -60.90 26.61
C SER A 12 4.27 -59.44 26.24
N PRO A 13 3.00 -59.06 26.02
CA PRO A 13 2.61 -57.67 25.80
C PRO A 13 3.15 -56.71 26.88
N ASP A 14 3.14 -57.13 28.15
CA ASP A 14 3.64 -56.32 29.27
C ASP A 14 5.16 -56.10 29.21
N SER A 15 5.92 -57.14 28.87
CA SER A 15 7.37 -57.01 28.70
C SER A 15 7.75 -56.06 27.56
N LEU A 16 6.95 -56.07 26.47
CA LEU A 16 7.14 -55.17 25.33
C LEU A 16 6.70 -53.74 25.65
N ALA A 17 5.64 -53.58 26.44
CA ALA A 17 5.24 -52.27 26.96
C ALA A 17 6.34 -51.68 27.85
N GLN A 18 6.98 -52.48 28.69
CA GLN A 18 8.15 -52.07 29.48
C GLN A 18 9.32 -51.68 28.57
N LEU A 19 9.62 -52.48 27.55
CA LEU A 19 10.67 -52.16 26.56
C LEU A 19 10.42 -50.83 25.84
N ALA A 20 9.16 -50.51 25.52
CA ALA A 20 8.80 -49.26 24.85
C ALA A 20 9.15 -48.01 25.68
N THR A 21 9.22 -48.14 27.01
CA THR A 21 9.65 -47.04 27.90
C THR A 21 11.15 -46.76 27.86
N TRP A 22 11.96 -47.64 27.26
CA TRP A 22 13.41 -47.47 27.21
C TRP A 22 13.82 -46.45 26.15
N THR A 23 15.02 -45.89 26.33
CA THR A 23 15.64 -45.01 25.32
C THR A 23 15.89 -45.76 24.02
N LEU A 24 15.87 -45.03 22.89
CA LEU A 24 16.07 -45.62 21.56
C LEU A 24 17.38 -46.41 21.46
N ALA A 25 18.46 -45.89 22.03
CA ALA A 25 19.77 -46.54 22.04
C ALA A 25 19.76 -47.90 22.77
N ARG A 26 18.97 -48.02 23.85
CA ARG A 26 18.87 -49.27 24.60
C ARG A 26 17.96 -50.30 23.94
N ARG A 27 16.90 -49.85 23.24
CA ARG A 27 15.96 -50.75 22.56
C ARG A 27 16.37 -51.19 21.16
N SER A 28 17.24 -50.43 20.48
CA SER A 28 17.61 -50.68 19.08
C SER A 28 18.20 -52.08 18.79
N PRO A 29 18.99 -52.72 19.69
CA PRO A 29 19.50 -54.08 19.42
C PRO A 29 18.40 -55.12 19.26
N TYR A 30 17.19 -54.84 19.77
CA TYR A 30 16.08 -55.78 19.75
C TYR A 30 15.16 -55.65 18.54
N PHE A 31 15.35 -54.62 17.70
CA PHE A 31 14.43 -54.33 16.59
C PHE A 31 14.34 -55.47 15.57
N GLY A 32 15.42 -56.21 15.36
CA GLY A 32 15.43 -57.40 14.49
C GLY A 32 14.44 -58.48 14.96
N LYS A 33 14.39 -58.76 16.27
CA LYS A 33 13.46 -59.75 16.84
C LYS A 33 12.04 -59.18 16.94
N LEU A 34 11.89 -57.90 17.32
CA LEU A 34 10.58 -57.24 17.37
C LEU A 34 9.84 -57.29 16.03
N ARG A 35 10.56 -57.10 14.91
CA ARG A 35 9.98 -57.22 13.56
C ARG A 35 9.26 -58.55 13.34
N ALA A 36 9.83 -59.67 13.79
CA ALA A 36 9.25 -61.00 13.59
C ALA A 36 7.95 -61.22 14.38
N LEU A 37 7.65 -60.35 15.36
CA LEU A 37 6.47 -60.43 16.22
C LEU A 37 5.29 -59.59 15.71
N VAL A 38 5.51 -58.74 14.70
CA VAL A 38 4.49 -57.82 14.16
C VAL A 38 3.35 -58.59 13.49
N ASP A 39 3.61 -59.77 12.93
CA ASP A 39 2.62 -60.56 12.18
C ASP A 39 1.94 -61.65 13.05
N ARG A 40 2.07 -61.58 14.39
CA ARG A 40 1.46 -62.55 15.32
C ARG A 40 -0.05 -62.36 15.46
N PRO A 41 -0.83 -63.43 15.70
CA PRO A 41 -2.30 -63.34 15.76
C PRO A 41 -2.81 -62.52 16.96
N GLU A 42 -2.05 -62.43 18.05
CA GLU A 42 -2.46 -61.74 19.27
C GLU A 42 -2.43 -60.21 19.11
N VAL A 43 -3.61 -59.58 19.16
CA VAL A 43 -3.80 -58.13 18.98
C VAL A 43 -2.95 -57.29 19.95
N ALA A 44 -2.97 -57.66 21.24
CA ALA A 44 -2.23 -56.95 22.27
C ALA A 44 -0.70 -57.03 22.04
N LEU A 45 -0.21 -58.17 21.54
CA LEU A 45 1.21 -58.36 21.24
C LEU A 45 1.63 -57.47 20.08
N ARG A 46 0.90 -57.49 18.96
CA ARG A 46 1.18 -56.61 17.81
C ARG A 46 1.24 -55.13 18.20
N ALA A 47 0.24 -54.65 18.95
CA ALA A 47 0.22 -53.27 19.42
C ALA A 47 1.43 -52.93 20.32
N ALA A 48 1.82 -53.83 21.23
CA ALA A 48 2.97 -53.63 22.11
C ALA A 48 4.31 -53.63 21.34
N VAL A 49 4.45 -54.50 20.32
CA VAL A 49 5.60 -54.51 19.41
C VAL A 49 5.75 -53.17 18.70
N LEU A 50 4.66 -52.62 18.16
CA LEU A 50 4.70 -51.34 17.45
C LEU A 50 5.10 -50.19 18.36
N ARG A 51 4.61 -50.15 19.60
CA ARG A 51 5.06 -49.18 20.61
C ARG A 51 6.56 -49.31 20.91
N ALA A 52 7.06 -50.55 21.02
CA ALA A 52 8.49 -50.80 21.24
C ALA A 52 9.36 -50.39 20.03
N LEU A 53 8.81 -50.41 18.82
CA LEU A 53 9.47 -49.94 17.60
C LEU A 53 9.42 -48.41 17.43
N ALA A 54 8.71 -47.67 18.27
CA ALA A 54 8.61 -46.21 18.16
C ALA A 54 9.98 -45.55 18.05
N GLY A 55 10.13 -44.51 17.22
CA GLY A 55 11.41 -43.85 16.98
C GLY A 55 12.41 -44.66 16.15
N ALA A 56 12.02 -45.82 15.61
CA ALA A 56 12.91 -46.60 14.75
C ALA A 56 13.31 -45.82 13.48
N THR A 57 14.62 -45.68 13.27
CA THR A 57 15.16 -44.98 12.09
C THR A 57 15.45 -45.91 10.91
N GLY A 58 15.62 -47.21 11.15
CA GLY A 58 15.93 -48.21 10.11
C GLY A 58 14.73 -48.59 9.25
N VAL A 59 15.00 -48.90 7.97
CA VAL A 59 13.98 -49.23 6.94
C VAL A 59 13.02 -50.32 7.41
N GLU A 60 13.53 -51.41 7.98
CA GLU A 60 12.70 -52.54 8.38
C GLU A 60 11.78 -52.22 9.57
N GLY A 61 12.25 -51.42 10.53
CA GLY A 61 11.42 -50.96 11.66
C GLY A 61 10.31 -50.02 11.19
N VAL A 62 10.63 -49.09 10.28
CA VAL A 62 9.61 -48.21 9.67
C VAL A 62 8.60 -49.00 8.86
N ARG A 63 9.04 -49.98 8.06
CA ARG A 63 8.12 -50.85 7.29
C ARG A 63 7.15 -51.61 8.19
N ALA A 64 7.64 -52.13 9.32
CA ALA A 64 6.79 -52.75 10.33
C ALA A 64 5.75 -51.76 10.90
N ILE A 65 6.17 -50.54 11.24
CA ILE A 65 5.26 -49.49 11.72
C ILE A 65 4.21 -49.14 10.66
N VAL A 66 4.61 -48.89 9.42
CA VAL A 66 3.70 -48.52 8.34
C VAL A 66 2.70 -49.64 8.06
N ARG A 67 3.13 -50.91 8.05
CA ARG A 67 2.22 -52.06 7.92
C ARG A 67 1.17 -52.10 9.04
N GLY A 68 1.55 -51.71 10.27
CA GLY A 68 0.64 -51.63 11.40
C GLY A 68 -0.50 -50.61 11.21
N LEU A 69 -0.35 -49.60 10.35
CA LEU A 69 -1.42 -48.66 10.01
C LEU A 69 -2.57 -49.33 9.24
N ASP A 70 -2.29 -50.45 8.55
CA ASP A 70 -3.24 -51.24 7.79
C ASP A 70 -3.85 -52.43 8.58
N ASP A 71 -3.53 -52.57 9.87
CA ASP A 71 -4.03 -53.67 10.70
C ASP A 71 -5.57 -53.63 10.82
N GLY A 72 -6.21 -54.80 10.87
CA GLY A 72 -7.67 -54.91 11.03
C GLY A 72 -8.15 -54.32 12.36
N GLU A 73 -7.32 -54.35 13.40
CA GLU A 73 -7.66 -53.91 14.75
C GLU A 73 -7.30 -52.44 15.01
N ALA A 74 -8.28 -51.65 15.45
CA ALA A 74 -8.10 -50.22 15.66
C ALA A 74 -6.98 -49.89 16.67
N SER A 75 -6.85 -50.69 17.74
CA SER A 75 -5.80 -50.49 18.76
C SER A 75 -4.39 -50.69 18.21
N VAL A 76 -4.22 -51.57 17.22
CA VAL A 76 -2.93 -51.82 16.56
C VAL A 76 -2.60 -50.65 15.64
N ARG A 77 -3.58 -50.15 14.86
CA ARG A 77 -3.39 -48.97 14.01
C ARG A 77 -3.02 -47.71 14.81
N MET A 78 -3.67 -47.47 15.96
CA MET A 78 -3.34 -46.33 16.81
C MET A 78 -1.94 -46.47 17.42
N ALA A 79 -1.54 -47.68 17.84
CA ALA A 79 -0.17 -47.93 18.28
C ALA A 79 0.86 -47.71 17.16
N ALA A 80 0.54 -48.09 15.93
CA ALA A 80 1.36 -47.81 14.75
C ALA A 80 1.52 -46.30 14.50
N LEU A 81 0.40 -45.56 14.58
CA LEU A 81 0.39 -44.11 14.39
C LEU A 81 1.22 -43.40 15.46
N ASP A 82 1.07 -43.77 16.72
CA ASP A 82 1.86 -43.22 17.83
C ASP A 82 3.36 -43.51 17.66
N ALA A 83 3.70 -44.73 17.22
CA ALA A 83 5.08 -45.11 16.93
C ALA A 83 5.66 -44.28 15.77
N LEU A 84 4.88 -44.09 14.70
CA LEU A 84 5.27 -43.29 13.55
C LEU A 84 5.43 -41.81 13.91
N ARG A 85 4.59 -41.28 14.80
CA ARG A 85 4.69 -39.91 15.34
C ARG A 85 6.03 -39.67 16.00
N LEU A 86 6.50 -40.63 16.80
CA LEU A 86 7.82 -40.56 17.43
C LEU A 86 8.95 -40.66 16.39
N THR A 87 8.83 -41.55 15.41
CA THR A 87 9.80 -41.67 14.30
C THR A 87 9.88 -40.40 13.44
N ALA A 88 8.77 -39.69 13.27
CA ALA A 88 8.69 -38.47 12.49
C ALA A 88 9.39 -37.26 13.13
N ARG A 89 9.77 -37.32 14.42
CA ARG A 89 10.53 -36.24 15.07
C ARG A 89 11.88 -36.00 14.38
N ASP A 90 12.57 -37.09 14.03
CA ASP A 90 13.89 -37.03 13.39
C ASP A 90 13.80 -37.15 11.85
N ALA A 91 12.67 -37.66 11.33
CA ALA A 91 12.44 -37.84 9.89
C ALA A 91 10.98 -37.48 9.51
N PRO A 92 10.62 -36.19 9.47
CA PRO A 92 9.23 -35.72 9.33
C PRO A 92 8.50 -36.27 8.09
N ASN A 93 9.23 -36.47 6.98
CA ASN A 93 8.67 -36.99 5.73
C ASN A 93 8.07 -38.39 5.88
N ARG A 94 8.48 -39.18 6.87
CA ARG A 94 7.91 -40.52 7.12
C ARG A 94 6.48 -40.45 7.63
N TYR A 95 6.08 -39.33 8.21
CA TYR A 95 4.71 -39.13 8.67
C TYR A 95 3.71 -39.06 7.50
N ALA A 96 4.18 -38.87 6.26
CA ALA A 96 3.37 -38.95 5.05
C ALA A 96 2.60 -40.26 4.92
N HIS A 97 3.12 -41.38 5.45
CA HIS A 97 2.41 -42.67 5.45
C HIS A 97 1.12 -42.66 6.28
N ALA A 98 1.05 -41.86 7.34
CA ALA A 98 -0.17 -41.69 8.14
C ALA A 98 -1.08 -40.60 7.56
N VAL A 99 -0.50 -39.45 7.17
CA VAL A 99 -1.26 -38.32 6.62
C VAL A 99 -1.99 -38.72 5.34
N PHE A 100 -1.32 -39.41 4.41
CA PHE A 100 -1.94 -39.84 3.15
C PHE A 100 -2.45 -41.29 3.19
N HIS A 101 -2.76 -41.80 4.39
CA HIS A 101 -3.23 -43.17 4.54
C HIS A 101 -4.60 -43.38 3.87
N ARG A 102 -4.89 -44.58 3.35
CA ARG A 102 -6.18 -44.88 2.68
C ARG A 102 -7.39 -44.78 3.62
N THR A 103 -7.22 -45.16 4.88
CA THR A 103 -8.24 -45.16 5.93
C THR A 103 -8.44 -43.75 6.52
N VAL A 104 -9.66 -43.23 6.46
CA VAL A 104 -10.02 -41.87 6.91
C VAL A 104 -9.69 -41.64 8.37
N GLU A 105 -9.97 -42.61 9.24
CA GLU A 105 -9.74 -42.53 10.68
C GLU A 105 -8.26 -42.30 10.99
N ILE A 106 -7.35 -42.92 10.21
CA ILE A 106 -5.90 -42.74 10.38
C ILE A 106 -5.46 -41.35 9.92
N ARG A 107 -6.00 -40.85 8.80
CA ARG A 107 -5.68 -39.50 8.33
C ARG A 107 -6.09 -38.44 9.35
N ARG A 108 -7.35 -38.48 9.81
CA ARG A 108 -7.87 -37.57 10.84
C ARG A 108 -7.06 -37.65 12.14
N ALA A 109 -6.85 -38.86 12.68
CA ALA A 109 -6.06 -39.05 13.90
C ALA A 109 -4.60 -38.59 13.74
N SER A 110 -4.04 -38.69 12.53
CA SER A 110 -2.69 -38.21 12.25
C SER A 110 -2.59 -36.68 12.29
N LEU A 111 -3.65 -35.97 11.89
CA LEU A 111 -3.75 -34.51 11.89
C LEU A 111 -3.95 -33.95 13.31
N GLU A 112 -4.84 -34.56 14.09
CA GLU A 112 -5.16 -34.13 15.47
C GLU A 112 -3.93 -34.09 16.40
N ALA A 113 -2.99 -35.01 16.19
CA ALA A 113 -1.76 -35.10 16.96
C ALA A 113 -0.51 -35.03 16.07
N MET A 114 -0.54 -34.16 15.05
CA MET A 114 0.56 -34.03 14.11
C MET A 114 1.83 -33.44 14.77
N PRO A 115 3.02 -34.03 14.54
CA PRO A 115 4.28 -33.40 14.93
C PRO A 115 4.48 -32.04 14.25
N PRO A 116 4.94 -30.99 14.96
CA PRO A 116 5.17 -29.68 14.36
C PRO A 116 6.07 -29.71 13.12
N ALA A 117 7.09 -30.57 13.11
CA ALA A 117 8.01 -30.73 11.99
C ALA A 117 7.34 -31.33 10.73
N ALA A 118 6.22 -32.03 10.88
CA ALA A 118 5.43 -32.62 9.80
C ALA A 118 4.20 -31.77 9.41
N SER A 119 3.97 -30.63 10.08
CA SER A 119 2.80 -29.75 9.88
C SER A 119 2.57 -29.34 8.42
N LYS A 120 3.64 -29.19 7.63
CA LYS A 120 3.59 -28.85 6.21
C LYS A 120 2.91 -29.92 5.34
N LEU A 121 2.71 -31.14 5.85
CA LEU A 121 1.99 -32.19 5.13
C LEU A 121 0.47 -32.02 5.25
N ALA A 122 -0.03 -31.36 6.29
CA ALA A 122 -1.46 -31.23 6.56
C ALA A 122 -2.20 -30.48 5.43
N ILE A 123 -1.61 -29.42 4.88
CA ILE A 123 -2.23 -28.58 3.85
C ILE A 123 -2.59 -29.35 2.57
N TYR A 124 -1.91 -30.46 2.27
CA TYR A 124 -2.22 -31.31 1.11
C TYR A 124 -3.54 -32.08 1.27
N LEU A 125 -4.03 -32.27 2.50
CA LEU A 125 -5.33 -32.89 2.76
C LEU A 125 -6.47 -31.87 2.78
N ARG A 126 -6.21 -30.61 2.45
CA ARG A 126 -7.27 -29.60 2.34
C ARG A 126 -8.32 -29.94 1.27
N ALA A 127 -7.90 -30.65 0.23
CA ALA A 127 -8.80 -31.17 -0.80
C ALA A 127 -9.52 -32.47 -0.41
N ASP A 128 -9.17 -33.09 0.71
CA ASP A 128 -9.87 -34.27 1.23
C ASP A 128 -11.08 -33.82 2.06
N PRO A 129 -12.34 -34.06 1.61
CA PRO A 129 -13.53 -33.63 2.33
C PRO A 129 -13.60 -34.18 3.76
N ALA A 130 -12.99 -35.35 4.00
CA ALA A 130 -12.99 -35.97 5.32
C ALA A 130 -11.94 -35.37 6.28
N CYS A 131 -11.06 -34.49 5.82
CA CYS A 131 -9.99 -33.87 6.61
C CYS A 131 -9.94 -32.34 6.49
N ALA A 132 -10.78 -31.73 5.64
CA ALA A 132 -10.74 -30.30 5.34
C ALA A 132 -10.86 -29.42 6.60
N ASP A 133 -11.74 -29.80 7.54
CA ASP A 133 -11.95 -29.14 8.83
C ASP A 133 -10.66 -29.06 9.67
N LEU A 134 -9.85 -30.11 9.66
CA LEU A 134 -8.62 -30.20 10.45
C LEU A 134 -7.43 -29.48 9.78
N THR A 135 -7.57 -29.03 8.54
CA THR A 135 -6.45 -28.51 7.73
C THR A 135 -6.63 -27.07 7.27
N GLU A 136 -7.73 -26.42 7.66
CA GLU A 136 -8.02 -25.02 7.34
C GLU A 136 -6.87 -24.08 7.71
N ASN A 137 -6.24 -24.32 8.87
CA ASN A 137 -5.14 -23.53 9.42
C ASN A 137 -3.75 -24.17 9.22
N ALA A 138 -3.64 -25.18 8.34
CA ALA A 138 -2.38 -25.85 8.11
C ALA A 138 -1.32 -24.90 7.55
N ALA A 139 -0.07 -25.07 7.99
CA ALA A 139 1.05 -24.27 7.50
C ALA A 139 1.34 -24.56 6.02
N TRP A 140 1.50 -23.51 5.23
CA TRP A 140 1.92 -23.61 3.84
C TRP A 140 3.36 -24.16 3.72
N PRO A 141 3.68 -24.88 2.63
CA PRO A 141 5.06 -25.27 2.34
C PRO A 141 5.88 -24.04 1.95
N SER A 142 7.20 -24.19 1.84
CA SER A 142 8.11 -23.08 1.50
C SER A 142 7.87 -22.49 0.11
N ALA A 143 7.29 -23.27 -0.82
CA ALA A 143 6.87 -22.82 -2.14
C ALA A 143 5.35 -23.04 -2.26
N PRO A 144 4.54 -22.09 -1.78
CA PRO A 144 3.09 -22.32 -1.61
C PRO A 144 2.29 -22.23 -2.91
N LEU A 145 2.80 -21.51 -3.92
CA LEU A 145 2.03 -21.14 -5.12
C LEU A 145 1.51 -22.35 -5.91
N PRO A 146 2.30 -23.37 -6.27
CA PRO A 146 1.78 -24.50 -7.05
C PRO A 146 0.58 -25.16 -6.36
N LEU A 147 0.72 -25.46 -5.07
CA LEU A 147 -0.34 -26.08 -4.28
C LEU A 147 -1.56 -25.15 -4.13
N ALA A 148 -1.37 -23.86 -3.89
CA ALA A 148 -2.49 -22.93 -3.74
C ALA A 148 -3.32 -22.80 -5.04
N PHE A 149 -2.66 -22.73 -6.20
CA PHE A 149 -3.33 -22.69 -7.50
C PHE A 149 -4.06 -24.01 -7.81
N ASP A 150 -3.44 -25.15 -7.50
CA ASP A 150 -4.08 -26.47 -7.66
C ASP A 150 -5.32 -26.60 -6.77
N LEU A 151 -5.21 -26.25 -5.47
CA LEU A 151 -6.32 -26.31 -4.52
C LEU A 151 -7.46 -25.35 -4.90
N HIS A 152 -7.15 -24.14 -5.36
CA HIS A 152 -8.16 -23.19 -5.86
C HIS A 152 -8.80 -23.72 -7.15
N GLY A 153 -8.03 -24.30 -8.07
CA GLY A 153 -8.53 -24.87 -9.32
C GLY A 153 -9.47 -26.06 -9.09
N ALA A 154 -9.25 -26.80 -8.00
CA ALA A 154 -10.13 -27.86 -7.53
C ALA A 154 -11.34 -27.36 -6.71
N GLY A 155 -11.45 -26.05 -6.45
CA GLY A 155 -12.54 -25.46 -5.65
C GLY A 155 -12.43 -25.69 -4.14
N THR A 156 -11.24 -26.05 -3.64
CA THR A 156 -10.98 -26.40 -2.22
C THR A 156 -10.31 -25.26 -1.44
N LEU A 157 -9.76 -24.28 -2.16
CA LEU A 157 -9.25 -23.02 -1.62
C LEU A 157 -10.16 -21.89 -2.12
N SER A 158 -10.52 -20.95 -1.24
CA SER A 158 -11.32 -19.79 -1.66
C SER A 158 -10.51 -18.79 -2.49
N ALA A 159 -11.21 -17.92 -3.22
CA ALA A 159 -10.59 -16.85 -4.00
C ALA A 159 -9.73 -15.91 -3.11
N ARG A 160 -10.26 -15.52 -1.95
CA ARG A 160 -9.57 -14.71 -0.94
C ARG A 160 -8.24 -15.33 -0.52
N GLU A 161 -8.24 -16.62 -0.23
CA GLU A 161 -7.05 -17.32 0.25
C GLU A 161 -5.97 -17.45 -0.83
N LEU A 162 -6.37 -17.67 -2.09
CA LEU A 162 -5.42 -17.63 -3.20
C LEU A 162 -4.74 -16.26 -3.30
N LEU A 163 -5.51 -15.17 -3.17
CA LEU A 163 -4.97 -13.81 -3.19
C LEU A 163 -4.03 -13.55 -2.00
N ASP A 164 -4.37 -14.03 -0.80
CA ASP A 164 -3.53 -13.89 0.39
C ASP A 164 -2.19 -14.62 0.21
N VAL A 165 -2.19 -15.85 -0.31
CA VAL A 165 -0.96 -16.59 -0.64
C VAL A 165 -0.14 -15.84 -1.68
N ALA A 166 -0.76 -15.40 -2.79
CA ALA A 166 -0.08 -14.66 -3.84
C ALA A 166 0.51 -13.32 -3.34
N PHE A 167 -0.15 -12.67 -2.38
CA PHE A 167 0.32 -11.43 -1.78
C PHE A 167 1.49 -11.65 -0.82
N ARG A 168 1.48 -12.72 -0.01
CA ARG A 168 2.56 -13.02 0.95
C ARG A 168 3.87 -13.41 0.28
N VAL A 169 3.79 -14.01 -0.91
CA VAL A 169 4.97 -14.37 -1.70
C VAL A 169 5.64 -13.12 -2.28
N SER A 170 6.96 -13.14 -2.36
CA SER A 170 7.74 -12.03 -2.91
C SER A 170 7.47 -11.83 -4.41
N PRO A 171 7.52 -10.60 -4.95
CA PRO A 171 7.32 -10.37 -6.38
C PRO A 171 8.25 -11.20 -7.30
N PRO A 172 9.56 -11.38 -7.00
CA PRO A 172 10.43 -12.23 -7.81
C PRO A 172 10.04 -13.72 -7.79
N GLU A 173 9.61 -14.25 -6.65
CA GLU A 173 9.18 -15.65 -6.54
C GLU A 173 7.88 -15.89 -7.31
N LEU A 174 6.90 -14.98 -7.22
CA LEU A 174 5.68 -15.05 -8.01
C LEU A 174 5.96 -14.97 -9.52
N ALA A 175 6.88 -14.10 -9.93
CA ALA A 175 7.31 -14.01 -11.33
C ALA A 175 7.99 -15.30 -11.80
N ALA A 176 8.86 -15.88 -10.98
CA ALA A 176 9.54 -17.15 -11.27
C ALA A 176 8.52 -18.31 -11.41
N PHE A 177 7.51 -18.35 -10.54
CA PHE A 177 6.39 -19.28 -10.64
C PHE A 177 5.66 -19.15 -11.98
N PHE A 178 5.22 -17.94 -12.35
CA PHE A 178 4.55 -17.72 -13.63
C PHE A 178 5.39 -18.09 -14.86
N GLN A 179 6.71 -17.93 -14.79
CA GLN A 179 7.61 -18.31 -15.89
C GLN A 179 7.74 -19.82 -16.08
N LYS A 180 7.62 -20.59 -14.99
CA LYS A 180 7.80 -22.05 -14.96
C LYS A 180 6.53 -22.83 -15.28
N GLU A 181 5.39 -22.38 -14.77
CA GLU A 181 4.12 -23.09 -14.89
C GLU A 181 3.46 -22.99 -16.27
N LEU A 182 2.29 -23.64 -16.42
CA LEU A 182 1.49 -23.66 -17.64
C LEU A 182 1.38 -22.26 -18.26
N ARG A 183 1.89 -22.16 -19.50
CA ARG A 183 2.05 -20.88 -20.22
C ARG A 183 1.53 -20.98 -21.64
N ARG A 184 0.95 -19.89 -22.12
CA ARG A 184 0.82 -19.66 -23.57
C ARG A 184 2.20 -19.57 -24.20
N SER A 185 2.35 -20.07 -25.42
CA SER A 185 3.59 -19.89 -26.18
C SER A 185 3.80 -18.40 -26.52
N PRO A 186 5.05 -17.93 -26.70
CA PRO A 186 5.31 -16.58 -27.16
C PRO A 186 4.55 -16.23 -28.46
N GLU A 187 4.45 -17.18 -29.39
CA GLU A 187 3.73 -17.02 -30.65
C GLU A 187 2.23 -16.84 -30.43
N GLN A 188 1.63 -17.60 -29.51
CA GLN A 188 0.22 -17.43 -29.14
C GLN A 188 -0.05 -16.05 -28.54
N VAL A 189 0.85 -15.58 -27.69
CA VAL A 189 0.76 -14.26 -27.04
C VAL A 189 0.87 -13.13 -28.05
N GLU A 190 1.84 -13.17 -28.95
CA GLU A 190 2.02 -12.14 -29.98
C GLU A 190 0.91 -12.17 -31.04
N THR A 191 0.47 -13.37 -31.45
CA THR A 191 -0.70 -13.51 -32.36
C THR A 191 -1.95 -12.89 -31.72
N TYR A 192 -2.17 -13.17 -30.44
CA TYR A 192 -3.29 -12.59 -29.72
C TYR A 192 -3.17 -11.08 -29.56
N ALA A 193 -1.97 -10.54 -29.37
CA ALA A 193 -1.76 -9.09 -29.29
C ALA A 193 -2.14 -8.36 -30.59
N VAL A 194 -1.93 -8.99 -31.75
CA VAL A 194 -2.42 -8.47 -33.04
C VAL A 194 -3.95 -8.57 -33.10
N LEU A 195 -4.52 -9.73 -32.75
CA LEU A 195 -5.96 -9.96 -32.79
C LEU A 195 -6.76 -8.97 -31.92
N VAL A 196 -6.30 -8.71 -30.69
CA VAL A 196 -6.96 -7.77 -29.77
C VAL A 196 -7.03 -6.35 -30.34
N SER A 197 -6.12 -5.97 -31.23
CA SER A 197 -6.19 -4.66 -31.88
C SER A 197 -7.38 -4.51 -32.84
N GLU A 198 -7.95 -5.63 -33.28
CA GLU A 198 -9.13 -5.70 -34.14
C GLU A 198 -10.38 -6.02 -33.31
N GLU A 199 -10.34 -7.11 -32.54
CA GLU A 199 -11.47 -7.62 -31.76
C GLU A 199 -11.02 -8.18 -30.40
N LEU A 200 -11.75 -7.83 -29.34
CA LEU A 200 -11.50 -8.34 -28.01
C LEU A 200 -12.21 -9.69 -27.81
N VAL A 201 -11.51 -10.77 -28.11
CA VAL A 201 -11.98 -12.15 -27.89
C VAL A 201 -11.19 -12.86 -26.78
N PRO A 202 -11.72 -13.92 -26.15
CA PRO A 202 -10.94 -14.72 -25.19
C PRO A 202 -9.66 -15.28 -25.83
N ALA A 203 -8.52 -15.17 -25.13
CA ALA A 203 -7.25 -15.65 -25.65
C ALA A 203 -7.24 -17.19 -25.78
N PRO A 204 -6.68 -17.74 -26.87
CA PRO A 204 -6.54 -19.18 -27.01
C PRO A 204 -5.56 -19.75 -25.98
N GLY A 205 -5.72 -21.04 -25.65
CA GLY A 205 -4.91 -21.72 -24.66
C GLY A 205 -5.23 -21.33 -23.21
N ARG A 206 -4.49 -21.92 -22.27
CA ARG A 206 -4.61 -21.68 -20.83
C ARG A 206 -3.28 -21.16 -20.29
N ASP A 207 -3.35 -20.24 -19.35
CA ASP A 207 -2.21 -19.75 -18.60
C ASP A 207 -2.57 -19.75 -17.11
N VAL A 208 -1.63 -20.10 -16.24
CA VAL A 208 -1.85 -20.04 -14.78
C VAL A 208 -2.23 -18.63 -14.33
N ILE A 209 -1.79 -17.60 -15.06
CA ILE A 209 -2.12 -16.19 -14.77
C ILE A 209 -3.62 -15.92 -14.98
N ASP A 210 -4.30 -16.64 -15.89
CA ASP A 210 -5.75 -16.49 -16.11
C ASP A 210 -6.54 -16.74 -14.81
N GLN A 211 -6.12 -17.75 -14.05
CA GLN A 211 -6.77 -18.11 -12.78
C GLN A 211 -6.61 -16.98 -11.76
N LEU A 212 -5.42 -16.39 -11.62
CA LEU A 212 -5.22 -15.28 -10.68
C LEU A 212 -6.00 -14.02 -11.10
N VAL A 213 -6.02 -13.70 -12.40
CA VAL A 213 -6.77 -12.56 -12.92
C VAL A 213 -8.28 -12.74 -12.69
N ALA A 214 -8.82 -13.92 -12.98
CA ALA A 214 -10.23 -14.24 -12.70
C ALA A 214 -10.55 -14.17 -11.19
N THR A 215 -9.60 -14.58 -10.35
CA THR A 215 -9.73 -14.49 -8.89
C THR A 215 -9.78 -13.03 -8.41
N VAL A 216 -8.90 -12.18 -8.94
CA VAL A 216 -8.90 -10.74 -8.64
C VAL A 216 -10.23 -10.10 -9.04
N GLU A 217 -10.73 -10.35 -10.25
CA GLU A 217 -12.02 -9.82 -10.69
C GLU A 217 -13.17 -10.29 -9.79
N HIS A 218 -13.23 -11.60 -9.50
CA HIS A 218 -14.27 -12.17 -8.65
C HIS A 218 -14.31 -11.49 -7.27
N VAL A 219 -13.14 -11.30 -6.64
CA VAL A 219 -13.05 -10.68 -5.31
C VAL A 219 -13.37 -9.19 -5.36
N LEU A 220 -12.98 -8.47 -6.43
CA LEU A 220 -13.34 -7.05 -6.59
C LEU A 220 -14.86 -6.85 -6.74
N ASP A 221 -15.58 -7.82 -7.29
CA ASP A 221 -17.02 -7.75 -7.52
C ASP A 221 -17.87 -8.26 -6.35
N HIS A 222 -17.38 -9.26 -5.60
CA HIS A 222 -18.18 -9.98 -4.61
C HIS A 222 -17.59 -9.97 -3.20
N GLY A 223 -16.35 -9.50 -3.03
CA GLY A 223 -15.66 -9.47 -1.75
C GLY A 223 -16.14 -8.34 -0.83
N ASP A 224 -15.88 -8.50 0.47
CA ASP A 224 -16.02 -7.39 1.41
C ASP A 224 -14.94 -6.32 1.18
N LYS A 225 -14.99 -5.21 1.93
CA LYS A 225 -14.01 -4.13 1.78
C LYS A 225 -12.56 -4.60 1.97
N ALA A 226 -12.29 -5.48 2.93
CA ALA A 226 -10.94 -5.94 3.21
C ALA A 226 -10.40 -6.85 2.09
N ASP A 227 -11.29 -7.64 1.50
CA ASP A 227 -11.00 -8.50 0.36
C ASP A 227 -10.75 -7.71 -0.92
N VAL A 228 -11.57 -6.70 -1.17
CA VAL A 228 -11.35 -5.75 -2.25
C VAL A 228 -9.99 -5.05 -2.10
N ASP A 229 -9.66 -4.56 -0.91
CA ASP A 229 -8.36 -3.92 -0.63
C ASP A 229 -7.19 -4.91 -0.83
N LEU A 230 -7.39 -6.20 -0.57
CA LEU A 230 -6.39 -7.24 -0.87
C LEU A 230 -6.25 -7.46 -2.39
N ALA A 231 -7.35 -7.57 -3.13
CA ALA A 231 -7.35 -7.75 -4.57
C ALA A 231 -6.70 -6.58 -5.32
N GLU A 232 -7.02 -5.34 -4.92
CA GLU A 232 -6.37 -4.13 -5.44
C GLU A 232 -4.85 -4.15 -5.18
N ARG A 233 -4.41 -4.54 -3.98
CA ARG A 233 -2.98 -4.67 -3.67
C ARG A 233 -2.30 -5.78 -4.46
N VAL A 234 -2.94 -6.92 -4.71
CA VAL A 234 -2.37 -7.97 -5.57
C VAL A 234 -2.22 -7.45 -7.00
N LEU A 235 -3.23 -6.78 -7.54
CA LEU A 235 -3.15 -6.18 -8.87
C LEU A 235 -2.00 -5.15 -8.95
N GLU A 236 -1.99 -4.16 -8.05
CA GLU A 236 -1.05 -3.04 -8.08
C GLU A 236 0.38 -3.41 -7.67
N GLN A 237 0.56 -4.31 -6.69
CA GLN A 237 1.87 -4.61 -6.11
C GLN A 237 2.46 -5.94 -6.55
N ARG A 238 1.69 -6.81 -7.21
CA ARG A 238 2.18 -8.12 -7.69
C ARG A 238 2.10 -8.25 -9.20
N LEU A 239 0.99 -7.89 -9.84
CA LEU A 239 0.86 -8.01 -11.29
C LEU A 239 1.49 -6.84 -12.04
N VAL A 240 1.10 -5.61 -11.71
CA VAL A 240 1.53 -4.38 -12.40
C VAL A 240 3.06 -4.22 -12.52
N PRO A 241 3.89 -4.49 -11.48
CA PRO A 241 5.34 -4.35 -11.59
C PRO A 241 5.98 -5.26 -12.66
N ASN A 242 5.35 -6.39 -12.97
CA ASN A 242 5.79 -7.33 -13.99
C ASN A 242 5.44 -6.87 -15.43
N ILE A 243 4.55 -5.88 -15.57
CA ILE A 243 4.15 -5.30 -16.86
C ILE A 243 4.93 -4.00 -17.14
N ALA A 244 5.17 -3.17 -16.12
CA ALA A 244 5.66 -1.80 -16.27
C ALA A 244 7.11 -1.66 -16.78
N ARG A 245 7.97 -2.66 -16.57
CA ARG A 245 9.42 -2.55 -16.80
C ARG A 245 9.81 -3.10 -18.16
N LYS A 246 9.54 -2.32 -19.22
CA LYS A 246 9.75 -2.70 -20.64
C LYS A 246 8.86 -3.88 -21.06
N PRO A 247 8.56 -4.04 -22.37
CA PRO A 247 7.87 -5.25 -22.84
C PRO A 247 8.72 -6.48 -22.51
N THR A 248 8.29 -7.25 -21.51
CA THR A 248 8.86 -8.56 -21.17
C THR A 248 7.89 -9.66 -21.61
N PRO A 249 8.37 -10.89 -21.88
CA PRO A 249 7.49 -12.02 -22.18
C PRO A 249 6.44 -12.27 -21.08
N LEU A 250 6.81 -12.09 -19.80
CA LEU A 250 5.88 -12.22 -18.69
C LEU A 250 4.84 -11.10 -18.68
N GLY A 251 5.27 -9.83 -18.86
CA GLY A 251 4.35 -8.70 -18.93
C GLY A 251 3.33 -8.84 -20.06
N ARG A 252 3.76 -9.35 -21.23
CA ARG A 252 2.88 -9.68 -22.35
C ARG A 252 1.86 -10.76 -22.00
N ARG A 253 2.28 -11.84 -21.33
CA ARG A 253 1.37 -12.90 -20.86
C ARG A 253 0.35 -12.40 -19.82
N ILE A 254 0.78 -11.57 -18.88
CA ILE A 254 -0.14 -10.95 -17.90
C ILE A 254 -1.16 -10.10 -18.63
N TRP A 255 -0.72 -9.24 -19.55
CA TRP A 255 -1.60 -8.43 -20.37
C TRP A 255 -2.59 -9.27 -21.19
N THR A 256 -2.14 -10.35 -21.84
CA THR A 256 -3.02 -11.30 -22.55
C THR A 256 -4.07 -11.90 -21.63
N SER A 257 -3.70 -12.27 -20.41
CA SER A 257 -4.63 -12.85 -19.42
C SER A 257 -5.67 -11.82 -18.95
N LEU A 258 -5.27 -10.56 -18.76
CA LEU A 258 -6.18 -9.44 -18.49
C LEU A 258 -7.21 -9.26 -19.63
N CYS A 259 -6.75 -9.12 -20.88
CA CYS A 259 -7.63 -8.97 -22.03
C CYS A 259 -8.55 -10.17 -22.23
N SER A 260 -8.03 -11.39 -22.05
CA SER A 260 -8.80 -12.63 -22.13
C SER A 260 -9.94 -12.65 -21.10
N GLN A 261 -9.67 -12.23 -19.87
CA GLN A 261 -10.70 -12.17 -18.83
C GLN A 261 -11.74 -11.09 -19.13
N ILE A 262 -11.31 -9.90 -19.55
CA ILE A 262 -12.24 -8.83 -19.96
C ILE A 262 -13.13 -9.31 -21.12
N ALA A 263 -12.61 -10.07 -22.07
CA ALA A 263 -13.39 -10.62 -23.18
C ALA A 263 -14.46 -11.65 -22.76
N ARG A 264 -14.24 -12.36 -21.64
CA ARG A 264 -15.19 -13.37 -21.12
C ARG A 264 -16.35 -12.74 -20.36
N GLY A 265 -16.15 -11.56 -19.77
CA GLY A 265 -17.19 -10.84 -19.05
C GLY A 265 -18.32 -10.38 -19.98
N THR A 266 -19.57 -10.54 -19.56
CA THR A 266 -20.74 -10.06 -20.33
C THR A 266 -21.27 -8.72 -19.80
N ALA A 267 -21.12 -8.44 -18.50
CA ALA A 267 -21.60 -7.21 -17.87
C ALA A 267 -20.45 -6.29 -17.41
N PRO A 268 -20.66 -4.96 -17.34
CA PRO A 268 -19.78 -4.06 -16.62
C PRO A 268 -19.79 -4.37 -15.11
N SER A 269 -18.62 -4.44 -14.50
CA SER A 269 -18.45 -4.67 -13.06
C SER A 269 -17.24 -3.89 -12.53
N ARG A 270 -17.10 -3.77 -11.21
CA ARG A 270 -15.98 -3.04 -10.61
C ARG A 270 -14.66 -3.72 -10.92
N GLY A 271 -14.62 -5.04 -10.76
CA GLY A 271 -13.47 -5.88 -11.08
C GLY A 271 -13.08 -5.72 -12.54
N ARG A 272 -14.04 -5.81 -13.45
CA ARG A 272 -13.79 -5.64 -14.88
C ARG A 272 -13.23 -4.25 -15.23
N SER A 273 -13.75 -3.19 -14.62
CA SER A 273 -13.20 -1.84 -14.79
C SER A 273 -11.75 -1.74 -14.33
N ALA A 274 -11.40 -2.31 -13.16
CA ALA A 274 -10.02 -2.32 -12.67
C ALA A 274 -9.06 -3.13 -13.58
N LEU A 275 -9.54 -4.25 -14.14
CA LEU A 275 -8.78 -5.01 -15.12
C LEU A 275 -8.58 -4.20 -16.42
N LEU A 276 -9.62 -3.53 -16.90
CA LEU A 276 -9.60 -2.69 -18.11
C LEU A 276 -8.68 -1.48 -17.94
N GLU A 277 -8.75 -0.79 -16.80
CA GLU A 277 -7.81 0.29 -16.41
C GLU A 277 -6.37 -0.17 -16.55
N THR A 278 -6.07 -1.34 -15.99
CA THR A 278 -4.73 -1.93 -16.01
C THR A 278 -4.33 -2.32 -17.44
N ALA A 279 -5.18 -3.03 -18.17
CA ALA A 279 -4.89 -3.46 -19.53
C ALA A 279 -4.63 -2.27 -20.48
N ILE A 280 -5.43 -1.21 -20.41
CA ILE A 280 -5.28 -0.01 -21.24
C ILE A 280 -4.01 0.77 -20.87
N ALA A 281 -3.69 0.90 -19.58
CA ALA A 281 -2.51 1.65 -19.16
C ALA A 281 -1.20 1.06 -19.72
N PHE A 282 -1.13 -0.27 -19.82
CA PHE A 282 0.05 -0.99 -20.32
C PHE A 282 0.03 -1.31 -21.82
N GLU A 283 -1.13 -1.27 -22.47
CA GLU A 283 -1.23 -1.38 -23.92
C GLU A 283 -2.33 -0.46 -24.47
N PRO A 284 -2.09 0.86 -24.54
CA PRO A 284 -3.14 1.81 -24.91
C PRO A 284 -3.68 1.62 -26.33
N ARG A 285 -2.99 0.83 -27.17
CA ARG A 285 -3.46 0.46 -28.51
C ARG A 285 -4.75 -0.37 -28.48
N CYS A 286 -5.06 -1.06 -27.37
CA CYS A 286 -6.30 -1.82 -27.25
C CYS A 286 -7.55 -0.92 -27.27
N LEU A 287 -7.43 0.39 -27.04
CA LEU A 287 -8.54 1.34 -27.21
C LEU A 287 -9.08 1.43 -28.65
N ALA A 288 -8.28 1.04 -29.64
CA ALA A 288 -8.73 0.98 -31.03
C ALA A 288 -9.51 -0.30 -31.36
N SER A 289 -9.56 -1.26 -30.44
CA SER A 289 -10.26 -2.53 -30.61
C SER A 289 -11.78 -2.33 -30.65
N ALA A 290 -12.44 -2.90 -31.66
CA ALA A 290 -13.90 -2.85 -31.74
C ALA A 290 -14.56 -3.50 -30.52
N GLY A 291 -13.97 -4.58 -30.00
CA GLY A 291 -14.50 -5.29 -28.83
C GLY A 291 -14.36 -4.51 -27.53
N VAL A 292 -13.32 -3.67 -27.38
CA VAL A 292 -13.22 -2.76 -26.23
C VAL A 292 -14.29 -1.68 -26.34
N LEU A 293 -14.47 -1.06 -27.50
CA LEU A 293 -15.50 -0.03 -27.71
C LEU A 293 -16.92 -0.57 -27.52
N ALA A 294 -17.17 -1.85 -27.83
CA ALA A 294 -18.45 -2.51 -27.59
C ALA A 294 -18.86 -2.59 -26.11
N LEU A 295 -17.93 -2.38 -25.16
CA LEU A 295 -18.23 -2.32 -23.72
C LEU A 295 -18.96 -1.04 -23.30
N GLY A 296 -19.14 -0.11 -24.23
CA GLY A 296 -19.75 1.20 -23.99
C GLY A 296 -18.70 2.29 -23.86
N ASP A 297 -18.82 3.27 -24.73
CA ASP A 297 -17.91 4.41 -24.89
C ASP A 297 -17.48 5.04 -23.55
N ARG A 298 -18.43 5.34 -22.67
CA ARG A 298 -18.13 6.03 -21.41
C ARG A 298 -17.35 5.17 -20.41
N THR A 299 -17.72 3.90 -20.25
CA THR A 299 -17.04 2.95 -19.34
C THR A 299 -15.58 2.76 -19.77
N VAL A 300 -15.36 2.59 -21.07
CA VAL A 300 -14.03 2.47 -21.64
C VAL A 300 -13.21 3.74 -21.43
N ALA A 301 -13.81 4.91 -21.71
CA ALA A 301 -13.14 6.18 -21.52
C ALA A 301 -12.73 6.41 -20.07
N ASP A 302 -13.64 6.16 -19.12
CA ASP A 302 -13.38 6.32 -17.68
C ASP A 302 -12.26 5.38 -17.21
N ALA A 303 -12.29 4.09 -17.61
CA ALA A 303 -11.24 3.14 -17.28
C ALA A 303 -9.88 3.54 -17.89
N ALA A 304 -9.87 4.01 -19.14
CA ALA A 304 -8.65 4.46 -19.80
C ALA A 304 -8.03 5.67 -19.11
N ILE A 305 -8.86 6.66 -18.74
CA ILE A 305 -8.42 7.85 -18.00
C ILE A 305 -7.86 7.41 -16.64
N ALA A 306 -8.63 6.64 -15.86
CA ALA A 306 -8.22 6.19 -14.54
C ALA A 306 -6.90 5.40 -14.59
N GLY A 307 -6.78 4.41 -15.48
CA GLY A 307 -5.57 3.60 -15.64
C GLY A 307 -4.34 4.44 -16.03
N LEU A 308 -4.46 5.29 -17.05
CA LEU A 308 -3.32 6.08 -17.53
C LEU A 308 -2.78 7.06 -16.48
N PHE A 309 -3.66 7.68 -15.69
CA PHE A 309 -3.23 8.58 -14.59
C PHE A 309 -2.74 7.81 -13.38
N ARG A 310 -3.45 6.75 -12.95
CA ARG A 310 -3.08 5.90 -11.80
C ARG A 310 -1.67 5.35 -11.96
N TYR A 311 -1.35 4.84 -13.14
CA TYR A 311 -0.04 4.25 -13.45
C TYR A 311 0.96 5.23 -14.11
N GLN A 312 0.62 6.53 -14.18
CA GLN A 312 1.48 7.61 -14.66
C GLN A 312 2.08 7.37 -16.06
N TRP A 313 1.27 6.91 -17.02
CA TRP A 313 1.71 6.58 -18.39
C TRP A 313 2.92 5.64 -18.42
N PRO A 314 2.74 4.38 -17.97
CA PRO A 314 3.86 3.46 -17.82
C PRO A 314 4.50 3.07 -19.16
N VAL A 315 3.79 3.31 -20.28
CA VAL A 315 4.25 3.05 -21.64
C VAL A 315 4.34 4.36 -22.42
N ARG A 316 5.42 4.52 -23.19
CA ARG A 316 5.56 5.59 -24.17
C ARG A 316 5.25 5.06 -25.56
N LEU A 317 4.35 5.74 -26.27
CA LEU A 317 4.00 5.38 -27.64
C LEU A 317 4.73 6.27 -28.66
N PRO A 318 5.11 5.72 -29.84
CA PRO A 318 5.53 6.51 -30.98
C PRO A 318 4.48 7.56 -31.35
N ARG A 319 4.95 8.71 -31.85
CA ARG A 319 4.10 9.85 -32.23
C ARG A 319 2.93 9.46 -33.14
N ALA A 320 3.19 8.66 -34.18
CA ALA A 320 2.16 8.24 -35.13
C ALA A 320 1.05 7.40 -34.48
N GLN A 321 1.36 6.62 -33.44
CA GLN A 321 0.36 5.83 -32.72
C GLN A 321 -0.49 6.72 -31.82
N ILE A 322 0.10 7.70 -31.14
CA ILE A 322 -0.65 8.70 -30.36
C ILE A 322 -1.58 9.50 -31.27
N GLU A 323 -1.08 9.94 -32.44
CA GLU A 323 -1.90 10.64 -33.44
C GLU A 323 -3.07 9.76 -33.91
N ARG A 324 -2.84 8.47 -34.16
CA ARG A 324 -3.91 7.52 -34.52
C ARG A 324 -4.96 7.37 -33.42
N LEU A 325 -4.55 7.17 -32.17
CA LEU A 325 -5.48 7.04 -31.03
C LEU A 325 -6.30 8.32 -30.83
N LEU A 326 -5.70 9.49 -30.99
CA LEU A 326 -6.40 10.78 -30.90
C LEU A 326 -7.41 11.02 -32.02
N GLN A 327 -7.38 10.23 -33.10
CA GLN A 327 -8.38 10.29 -34.17
C GLN A 327 -9.59 9.35 -33.95
N LEU A 328 -9.54 8.46 -32.95
CA LEU A 328 -10.68 7.61 -32.63
C LEU A 328 -11.88 8.47 -32.21
N PRO A 329 -13.11 8.20 -32.70
CA PRO A 329 -14.30 9.01 -32.37
C PRO A 329 -14.49 9.23 -30.87
N LEU A 330 -14.43 8.15 -30.08
CA LEU A 330 -14.52 8.20 -28.62
C LEU A 330 -13.51 9.18 -27.99
N VAL A 331 -12.25 9.11 -28.41
CA VAL A 331 -11.17 9.98 -27.92
C VAL A 331 -11.38 11.41 -28.41
N ARG A 332 -11.83 11.58 -29.65
CA ARG A 332 -12.12 12.89 -30.21
C ARG A 332 -13.27 13.55 -29.51
N GLU A 333 -14.25 12.84 -28.96
CA GLU A 333 -15.43 13.40 -28.29
C GLU A 333 -15.18 13.67 -26.80
N ASP A 334 -14.29 12.93 -26.15
CA ASP A 334 -13.97 13.08 -24.74
C ASP A 334 -12.61 13.78 -24.51
N LEU A 335 -12.64 15.03 -24.03
CA LEU A 335 -11.43 15.81 -23.75
C LEU A 335 -10.55 15.17 -22.66
N ALA A 336 -11.13 14.51 -21.66
CA ALA A 336 -10.37 13.84 -20.60
C ALA A 336 -9.59 12.66 -21.17
N LEU A 337 -10.24 11.85 -22.00
CA LEU A 337 -9.57 10.73 -22.66
C LEU A 337 -8.49 11.20 -23.63
N ALA A 338 -8.77 12.20 -24.47
CA ALA A 338 -7.76 12.78 -25.35
C ALA A 338 -6.55 13.30 -24.59
N THR A 339 -6.78 13.92 -23.43
CA THR A 339 -5.73 14.41 -22.54
C THR A 339 -4.91 13.27 -21.95
N ALA A 340 -5.57 12.21 -21.47
CA ALA A 340 -4.90 11.02 -20.99
C ALA A 340 -4.01 10.39 -22.08
N ILE A 341 -4.51 10.27 -23.32
CA ILE A 341 -3.78 9.68 -24.45
C ILE A 341 -2.58 10.54 -24.85
N VAL A 342 -2.72 11.86 -24.88
CA VAL A 342 -1.59 12.72 -25.26
C VAL A 342 -0.44 12.67 -24.23
N GLY A 343 -0.76 12.31 -22.97
CA GLY A 343 0.20 12.07 -21.90
C GLY A 343 1.23 10.97 -22.17
N LEU A 344 0.91 10.02 -23.07
CA LEU A 344 1.78 8.90 -23.49
C LEU A 344 3.02 9.34 -24.29
N GLY A 345 3.16 10.63 -24.60
CA GLY A 345 4.29 11.18 -25.35
C GLY A 345 4.82 12.51 -24.80
N GLY A 346 5.75 13.12 -25.54
CA GLY A 346 6.21 14.49 -25.31
C GLY A 346 5.45 15.52 -26.14
N SER A 347 5.56 16.81 -25.77
CA SER A 347 4.87 17.94 -26.42
C SER A 347 3.35 17.76 -26.44
N ARG A 348 2.82 17.39 -25.28
CA ARG A 348 1.46 16.93 -24.98
C ARG A 348 0.42 17.96 -25.36
N LEU A 349 0.47 19.15 -24.77
CA LEU A 349 -0.56 20.18 -24.96
C LEU A 349 -0.49 20.77 -26.37
N LYS A 350 0.72 20.96 -26.90
CA LYS A 350 0.94 21.38 -28.30
C LYS A 350 0.32 20.40 -29.29
N ARG A 351 0.49 19.09 -29.04
CA ARG A 351 -0.07 18.04 -29.89
C ARG A 351 -1.59 17.98 -29.78
N LEU A 352 -2.13 18.09 -28.57
CA LEU A 352 -3.57 18.12 -28.33
C LEU A 352 -4.23 19.27 -29.09
N ALA A 353 -3.70 20.49 -28.95
CA ALA A 353 -4.17 21.65 -29.71
C ALA A 353 -4.04 21.48 -31.23
N LYS A 354 -2.95 20.88 -31.71
CA LYS A 354 -2.77 20.64 -33.15
C LYS A 354 -3.83 19.69 -33.72
N LEU A 355 -4.20 18.65 -32.98
CA LEU A 355 -5.05 17.57 -33.50
C LEU A 355 -6.54 17.78 -33.25
N LEU A 356 -6.92 18.27 -32.07
CA LEU A 356 -8.33 18.58 -31.75
C LEU A 356 -8.74 19.99 -32.19
N GLY A 357 -7.77 20.89 -32.33
CA GLY A 357 -8.00 22.31 -32.52
C GLY A 357 -8.20 23.02 -31.19
N GLU A 358 -7.48 24.13 -31.00
CA GLU A 358 -7.56 24.94 -29.78
C GLU A 358 -8.98 25.45 -29.51
N ARG A 359 -9.70 25.88 -30.56
CA ARG A 359 -11.10 26.34 -30.45
C ARG A 359 -11.99 25.26 -29.83
N THR A 360 -11.90 24.03 -30.32
CA THR A 360 -12.66 22.87 -29.81
C THR A 360 -12.36 22.61 -28.34
N ILE A 361 -11.10 22.71 -27.92
CA ILE A 361 -10.70 22.52 -26.52
C ILE A 361 -11.37 23.58 -25.64
N VAL A 362 -11.29 24.85 -26.02
CA VAL A 362 -11.90 25.95 -25.26
C VAL A 362 -13.43 25.80 -25.21
N GLU A 363 -14.08 25.49 -26.33
CA GLU A 363 -15.54 25.26 -26.39
C GLU A 363 -15.97 24.13 -25.43
N ARG A 364 -15.19 23.05 -25.33
CA ARG A 364 -15.46 21.96 -24.39
C ARG A 364 -15.24 22.31 -22.94
N LEU A 365 -14.17 23.06 -22.62
CA LEU A 365 -13.93 23.56 -21.27
C LEU A 365 -15.06 24.52 -20.85
N ILE A 366 -15.62 25.28 -21.80
CA ILE A 366 -16.79 26.12 -21.55
C ILE A 366 -18.02 25.26 -21.22
N ALA A 367 -18.22 24.14 -21.92
CA ALA A 367 -19.40 23.30 -21.78
C ALA A 367 -19.34 22.30 -20.60
N SER A 368 -18.16 21.82 -20.20
CA SER A 368 -18.00 20.73 -19.22
C SER A 368 -16.66 20.79 -18.48
N ASP A 369 -16.66 20.30 -17.22
CA ASP A 369 -15.46 20.17 -16.39
C ASP A 369 -14.56 19.02 -16.82
N ARG A 370 -15.14 18.06 -17.54
CA ARG A 370 -14.47 16.81 -17.92
C ARG A 370 -13.29 17.10 -18.84
N GLY A 371 -12.09 16.75 -18.38
CA GLY A 371 -10.83 16.94 -19.08
C GLY A 371 -9.93 18.00 -18.46
N TRP A 372 -10.45 18.91 -17.63
CA TRP A 372 -9.64 19.95 -17.05
C TRP A 372 -8.70 19.44 -15.94
N ASP A 373 -9.18 18.55 -15.07
CA ASP A 373 -8.36 17.95 -14.03
C ASP A 373 -7.24 17.10 -14.67
N GLU A 374 -7.55 16.38 -15.74
CA GLU A 374 -6.61 15.62 -16.54
C GLU A 374 -5.53 16.52 -17.18
N LEU A 375 -5.93 17.68 -17.71
CA LEU A 375 -4.99 18.65 -18.30
C LEU A 375 -4.04 19.21 -17.25
N CYS A 376 -4.56 19.50 -16.06
CA CYS A 376 -3.76 19.97 -14.93
C CYS A 376 -2.81 18.88 -14.39
N ARG A 377 -3.13 17.60 -14.54
CA ARG A 377 -2.26 16.48 -14.12
C ARG A 377 -1.14 16.17 -15.12
N LEU A 378 -1.25 16.58 -16.39
CA LEU A 378 -0.15 16.41 -17.34
C LEU A 378 1.11 17.14 -16.86
N PRO A 379 2.32 16.59 -17.05
CA PRO A 379 3.54 17.29 -16.64
C PRO A 379 3.70 18.62 -17.39
N ARG A 380 4.23 19.62 -16.67
CA ARG A 380 4.33 21.02 -17.12
C ARG A 380 5.05 21.14 -18.46
N GLU A 381 4.50 21.97 -19.34
CA GLU A 381 5.13 22.36 -20.61
C GLU A 381 5.44 23.85 -20.62
N THR A 382 6.42 24.24 -21.46
CA THR A 382 6.77 25.64 -21.71
C THR A 382 6.54 25.95 -23.20
N PRO A 383 5.71 26.96 -23.53
CA PRO A 383 4.86 27.75 -22.64
C PRO A 383 3.69 26.93 -22.04
N ALA A 384 3.11 27.42 -20.95
CA ALA A 384 1.96 26.81 -20.29
C ALA A 384 0.66 27.05 -21.09
N LEU A 385 0.42 26.22 -22.11
CA LEU A 385 -0.72 26.34 -23.01
C LEU A 385 -2.07 26.23 -22.28
N GLU A 386 -2.13 25.44 -21.21
CA GLU A 386 -3.33 25.30 -20.39
C GLU A 386 -3.81 26.65 -19.81
N LEU A 387 -2.87 27.56 -19.54
CA LEU A 387 -3.17 28.89 -18.99
C LEU A 387 -3.64 29.84 -20.09
N ALA A 388 -3.12 29.70 -21.31
CA ALA A 388 -3.62 30.41 -22.47
C ALA A 388 -5.06 30.00 -22.81
N TRP A 389 -5.41 28.72 -22.69
CA TRP A 389 -6.78 28.24 -22.88
C TRP A 389 -7.71 28.75 -21.77
N LEU A 390 -7.26 28.71 -20.52
CA LEU A 390 -8.04 29.22 -19.39
C LEU A 390 -8.31 30.73 -19.53
N ALA A 391 -7.35 31.53 -20.00
CA ALA A 391 -7.57 32.94 -20.32
C ALA A 391 -8.58 33.18 -21.47
N LYS A 392 -8.67 32.25 -22.42
CA LYS A 392 -9.72 32.29 -23.46
C LYS A 392 -11.10 31.95 -22.88
N VAL A 393 -11.17 31.00 -21.94
CA VAL A 393 -12.40 30.71 -21.18
C VAL A 393 -12.82 31.92 -20.36
N GLU A 394 -11.90 32.62 -19.68
CA GLU A 394 -12.19 33.86 -18.93
C GLU A 394 -12.93 34.88 -19.79
N LYS A 395 -12.42 35.12 -21.01
CA LYS A 395 -13.01 36.08 -21.94
C LYS A 395 -14.41 35.67 -22.44
N ALA A 396 -14.66 34.37 -22.55
CA ALA A 396 -15.92 33.85 -23.07
C ALA A 396 -16.99 33.65 -21.97
N ASN A 397 -16.58 33.19 -20.79
CA ASN A 397 -17.46 32.86 -19.68
C ASN A 397 -16.69 32.91 -18.35
N ILE A 398 -16.82 34.04 -17.63
CA ILE A 398 -16.13 34.30 -16.36
C ILE A 398 -16.53 33.31 -15.26
N ALA A 399 -17.83 33.00 -15.12
CA ALA A 399 -18.32 32.07 -14.11
C ALA A 399 -17.68 30.68 -14.30
N ARG A 400 -17.59 30.25 -15.55
CA ARG A 400 -16.95 28.99 -15.93
C ARG A 400 -15.44 28.99 -15.65
N TYR A 401 -14.77 30.10 -15.96
CA TYR A 401 -13.37 30.30 -15.61
C TYR A 401 -13.12 30.12 -14.11
N ILE A 402 -13.96 30.71 -13.25
CA ILE A 402 -13.85 30.60 -11.78
C ILE A 402 -13.90 29.14 -11.33
N VAL A 403 -14.87 28.36 -11.86
CA VAL A 403 -15.00 26.93 -11.55
C VAL A 403 -13.74 26.16 -11.96
N LEU A 404 -13.26 26.34 -13.20
CA LEU A 404 -12.05 25.68 -13.68
C LEU A 404 -10.80 26.11 -12.91
N ALA A 405 -10.69 27.39 -12.55
CA ALA A 405 -9.58 27.90 -11.74
C ALA A 405 -9.58 27.24 -10.35
N GLY A 406 -10.74 27.14 -9.69
CA GLY A 406 -10.89 26.40 -8.44
C GLY A 406 -10.52 24.93 -8.59
N ARG A 407 -10.90 24.29 -9.69
CA ARG A 407 -10.49 22.91 -9.97
C ARG A 407 -8.97 22.76 -10.10
N ALA A 408 -8.32 23.69 -10.82
CA ALA A 408 -6.87 23.69 -10.98
C ALA A 408 -6.14 23.88 -9.65
N LEU A 409 -6.64 24.72 -8.74
CA LEU A 409 -6.07 24.89 -7.39
C LEU A 409 -6.06 23.56 -6.60
N GLY A 410 -7.07 22.71 -6.78
CA GLY A 410 -7.15 21.41 -6.11
C GLY A 410 -6.26 20.31 -6.71
N VAL A 411 -5.80 20.49 -7.95
CA VAL A 411 -5.04 19.48 -8.70
C VAL A 411 -3.55 19.82 -8.80
N LEU A 412 -3.21 21.08 -9.04
CA LEU A 412 -1.83 21.53 -9.23
C LEU A 412 -1.02 21.44 -7.93
N ARG A 413 0.29 21.19 -8.06
CA ARG A 413 1.21 21.01 -6.93
C ARG A 413 2.46 21.89 -7.06
N ASP A 414 3.11 22.11 -5.93
CA ASP A 414 4.45 22.72 -5.81
C ASP A 414 4.59 24.03 -6.59
N THR A 415 5.74 24.27 -7.22
CA THR A 415 6.04 25.48 -7.98
C THR A 415 5.03 25.78 -9.09
N ARG A 416 4.35 24.75 -9.63
CA ARG A 416 3.29 24.93 -10.64
C ARG A 416 2.03 25.53 -10.03
N LEU A 417 1.65 25.13 -8.81
CA LEU A 417 0.54 25.75 -8.08
C LEU A 417 0.81 27.23 -7.83
N PHE A 418 1.99 27.59 -7.29
CA PHE A 418 2.34 29.00 -7.06
C PHE A 418 2.35 29.81 -8.36
N SER A 419 2.99 29.28 -9.42
CA SER A 419 3.01 29.92 -10.74
C SER A 419 1.60 30.13 -11.32
N PHE A 420 0.68 29.21 -11.03
CA PHE A 420 -0.71 29.30 -11.47
C PHE A 420 -1.47 30.39 -10.71
N VAL A 421 -1.35 30.43 -9.38
CA VAL A 421 -2.01 31.46 -8.56
C VAL A 421 -1.55 32.86 -8.96
N ASP A 422 -0.28 33.04 -9.29
CA ASP A 422 0.26 34.31 -9.78
C ASP A 422 -0.43 34.78 -11.08
N GLN A 423 -0.93 33.86 -11.88
CA GLN A 423 -1.61 34.12 -13.15
C GLN A 423 -3.13 34.27 -13.04
N ILE A 424 -3.74 33.89 -11.91
CA ILE A 424 -5.16 34.18 -11.66
C ILE A 424 -5.32 35.70 -11.51
N PRO A 425 -6.18 36.37 -12.30
CA PRO A 425 -6.46 37.78 -12.15
C PRO A 425 -6.90 38.09 -10.72
N ARG A 426 -6.36 39.16 -10.13
CA ARG A 426 -6.56 39.50 -8.71
C ARG A 426 -8.03 39.43 -8.27
N ARG A 427 -8.93 39.98 -9.09
CA ARG A 427 -10.38 40.02 -8.87
C ARG A 427 -11.08 38.65 -8.81
N HIS A 428 -10.45 37.58 -9.27
CA HIS A 428 -11.05 36.23 -9.32
C HIS A 428 -10.42 35.25 -8.32
N ARG A 429 -9.37 35.67 -7.57
CA ARG A 429 -8.63 34.77 -6.67
C ARG A 429 -9.50 34.24 -5.53
N ALA A 430 -10.30 35.11 -4.91
CA ALA A 430 -11.24 34.73 -3.87
C ALA A 430 -12.29 33.73 -4.40
N ASP A 431 -12.96 34.06 -5.49
CA ASP A 431 -14.02 33.21 -6.06
C ASP A 431 -13.47 31.85 -6.52
N ALA A 432 -12.29 31.82 -7.14
CA ALA A 432 -11.65 30.57 -7.54
C ALA A 432 -11.31 29.69 -6.32
N PHE A 433 -10.83 30.29 -5.23
CA PHE A 433 -10.57 29.56 -4.00
C PHE A 433 -11.85 29.05 -3.34
N LEU A 434 -12.93 29.84 -3.31
CA LEU A 434 -14.22 29.38 -2.81
C LEU A 434 -14.81 28.27 -3.68
N ALA A 435 -14.62 28.33 -5.00
CA ALA A 435 -14.98 27.25 -5.91
C ALA A 435 -14.19 25.96 -5.65
N LEU A 436 -12.93 26.06 -5.19
CA LEU A 436 -12.17 24.90 -4.71
C LEU A 436 -12.81 24.33 -3.43
N VAL A 437 -13.12 25.17 -2.44
CA VAL A 437 -13.66 24.71 -1.14
C VAL A 437 -15.05 24.09 -1.28
N ALA A 438 -15.87 24.57 -2.21
CA ALA A 438 -17.18 24.01 -2.50
C ALA A 438 -17.12 22.57 -3.07
N ARG A 439 -15.93 22.06 -3.42
CA ARG A 439 -15.76 20.70 -3.93
C ARG A 439 -15.71 19.69 -2.78
N THR A 440 -16.55 18.66 -2.86
CA THR A 440 -16.58 17.55 -1.89
C THR A 440 -15.51 16.48 -2.14
N ASP A 441 -14.86 16.49 -3.30
CA ASP A 441 -13.88 15.47 -3.74
C ASP A 441 -12.42 15.84 -3.43
N VAL A 442 -12.18 16.98 -2.75
CA VAL A 442 -10.84 17.49 -2.46
C VAL A 442 -10.47 17.28 -1.00
N ASP A 443 -9.32 16.64 -0.77
CA ASP A 443 -8.78 16.44 0.57
C ASP A 443 -8.40 17.77 1.26
N VAL A 444 -8.57 17.84 2.57
CA VAL A 444 -8.32 19.03 3.40
C VAL A 444 -6.87 19.51 3.26
N GLN A 445 -5.91 18.60 3.13
CA GLN A 445 -4.50 18.99 2.93
C GLN A 445 -4.28 19.71 1.59
N ARG A 446 -5.07 19.38 0.56
CA ARG A 446 -5.00 20.07 -0.74
C ARG A 446 -5.58 21.47 -0.66
N VAL A 447 -6.70 21.62 0.05
CA VAL A 447 -7.27 22.94 0.34
C VAL A 447 -6.28 23.79 1.14
N ALA A 448 -5.59 23.20 2.12
CA ALA A 448 -4.55 23.87 2.91
C ALA A 448 -3.40 24.38 2.02
N ALA A 449 -2.85 23.51 1.16
CA ALA A 449 -1.77 23.89 0.25
C ALA A 449 -2.18 25.01 -0.72
N ALA A 450 -3.41 24.97 -1.24
CA ALA A 450 -3.97 26.03 -2.06
C ALA A 450 -4.15 27.34 -1.27
N ALA A 451 -4.63 27.26 -0.02
CA ALA A 451 -4.78 28.40 0.86
C ALA A 451 -3.42 29.09 1.10
N THR A 452 -2.38 28.35 1.48
CA THR A 452 -1.02 28.89 1.65
C THR A 452 -0.49 29.53 0.37
N ALA A 453 -0.74 28.93 -0.80
CA ALA A 453 -0.34 29.52 -2.07
C ALA A 453 -1.09 30.81 -2.40
N LEU A 454 -2.33 30.97 -1.93
CA LEU A 454 -3.22 32.06 -2.31
C LEU A 454 -3.25 33.22 -1.31
N VAL A 455 -3.06 32.96 -0.02
CA VAL A 455 -3.30 33.93 1.08
C VAL A 455 -2.47 35.20 0.96
N HIS A 456 -1.18 35.11 0.64
CA HIS A 456 -0.30 36.28 0.44
C HIS A 456 -0.59 37.05 -0.86
N ARG A 457 -1.51 36.54 -1.68
CA ARG A 457 -1.90 37.11 -2.98
C ARG A 457 -3.33 37.64 -2.97
N LEU A 458 -4.05 37.47 -1.87
CA LEU A 458 -5.32 38.13 -1.62
C LEU A 458 -5.06 39.57 -1.18
N ASP A 459 -5.92 40.49 -1.59
CA ASP A 459 -6.02 41.77 -0.90
C ASP A 459 -6.87 41.62 0.37
N ARG A 460 -6.89 42.67 1.21
CA ARG A 460 -7.63 42.68 2.47
C ARG A 460 -9.12 42.34 2.26
N GLY A 461 -9.78 42.96 1.28
CA GLY A 461 -11.21 42.76 1.04
C GLY A 461 -11.52 41.33 0.60
N ALA A 462 -10.69 40.77 -0.28
CA ALA A 462 -10.79 39.39 -0.72
C ALA A 462 -10.58 38.40 0.44
N ALA A 463 -9.62 38.65 1.33
CA ALA A 463 -9.40 37.82 2.53
C ALA A 463 -10.60 37.85 3.48
N THR A 464 -11.18 39.03 3.74
CA THR A 464 -12.41 39.19 4.53
C THR A 464 -13.56 38.39 3.92
N SER A 465 -13.81 38.55 2.61
CA SER A 465 -14.89 37.85 1.92
C SER A 465 -14.73 36.34 1.96
N VAL A 466 -13.52 35.83 1.74
CA VAL A 466 -13.24 34.38 1.83
C VAL A 466 -13.51 33.86 3.23
N LEU A 467 -12.98 34.51 4.27
CA LEU A 467 -13.23 34.11 5.66
C LEU A 467 -14.72 34.14 5.99
N ALA A 468 -15.44 35.20 5.64
CA ALA A 468 -16.87 35.33 5.91
C ALA A 468 -17.69 34.19 5.26
N VAL A 469 -17.38 33.82 4.01
CA VAL A 469 -18.06 32.72 3.32
C VAL A 469 -17.73 31.37 3.97
N LEU A 470 -16.46 31.12 4.31
CA LEU A 470 -16.07 29.86 4.96
C LEU A 470 -16.73 29.67 6.32
N LEU A 471 -16.83 30.74 7.10
CA LEU A 471 -17.50 30.70 8.41
C LEU A 471 -19.01 30.47 8.25
N ARG A 472 -19.64 31.15 7.29
CA ARG A 472 -21.06 30.98 6.98
C ARG A 472 -21.39 29.55 6.54
N ASP A 473 -20.54 28.96 5.71
CA ASP A 473 -20.74 27.61 5.17
C ASP A 473 -20.28 26.51 6.16
N GLY A 474 -19.81 26.89 7.36
CA GLY A 474 -19.35 25.94 8.37
C GLY A 474 -18.01 25.27 8.06
N ASN A 475 -17.24 25.79 7.11
CA ASN A 475 -15.90 25.31 6.73
C ASN A 475 -14.82 25.79 7.73
N LEU A 476 -15.06 25.61 9.03
CA LEU A 476 -14.28 26.17 10.13
C LEU A 476 -12.81 25.74 10.10
N SER A 477 -12.53 24.48 9.76
CA SER A 477 -11.16 23.98 9.63
C SER A 477 -10.37 24.70 8.54
N VAL A 478 -11.01 25.02 7.41
CA VAL A 478 -10.39 25.77 6.31
C VAL A 478 -10.20 27.24 6.68
N ALA A 479 -11.21 27.86 7.32
CA ALA A 479 -11.11 29.22 7.82
C ALA A 479 -9.93 29.39 8.79
N ARG A 480 -9.75 28.41 9.70
CA ARG A 480 -8.61 28.37 10.63
C ARG A 480 -7.27 28.29 9.89
N MET A 481 -7.15 27.43 8.88
CA MET A 481 -5.92 27.31 8.10
C MET A 481 -5.56 28.63 7.41
N ILE A 482 -6.53 29.33 6.83
CA ILE A 482 -6.31 30.65 6.22
C ILE A 482 -5.88 31.67 7.28
N ALA A 483 -6.54 31.68 8.43
CA ALA A 483 -6.21 32.61 9.52
C ALA A 483 -4.77 32.45 10.02
N ARG A 484 -4.24 31.22 10.05
CA ARG A 484 -2.83 30.97 10.45
C ARG A 484 -1.80 31.55 9.49
N GLU A 485 -2.15 31.69 8.22
CA GLU A 485 -1.22 32.13 7.17
C GLU A 485 -1.42 33.62 6.81
N LEU A 486 -2.50 34.25 7.29
CA LEU A 486 -2.74 35.67 7.09
C LEU A 486 -1.79 36.51 7.95
N PRO A 487 -1.28 37.64 7.43
CA PRO A 487 -0.60 38.62 8.27
C PRO A 487 -1.53 39.11 9.39
N ASP A 488 -1.01 39.28 10.61
CA ASP A 488 -1.78 39.70 11.80
C ASP A 488 -2.73 40.86 11.52
N LYS A 489 -2.20 41.92 10.91
CA LYS A 489 -2.96 43.14 10.58
C LYS A 489 -4.14 42.85 9.64
N TRP A 490 -3.99 41.89 8.74
CA TRP A 490 -5.04 41.52 7.79
C TRP A 490 -6.08 40.62 8.44
N LEU A 491 -5.66 39.66 9.26
CA LEU A 491 -6.58 38.81 10.01
C LEU A 491 -7.45 39.65 10.96
N VAL A 492 -6.83 40.51 11.77
CA VAL A 492 -7.54 41.42 12.69
C VAL A 492 -8.54 42.28 11.95
N ALA A 493 -8.12 42.85 10.82
CA ALA A 493 -8.96 43.70 10.00
C ALA A 493 -10.11 42.94 9.32
N ALA A 494 -9.89 41.70 8.88
CA ALA A 494 -10.92 40.85 8.30
C ALA A 494 -11.96 40.45 9.36
N ILE A 495 -11.51 40.06 10.55
CA ILE A 495 -12.39 39.67 11.64
C ILE A 495 -13.20 40.86 12.17
N ALA A 496 -12.64 42.08 12.12
CA ALA A 496 -13.38 43.31 12.46
C ALA A 496 -14.64 43.53 11.59
N ASP A 497 -14.64 43.00 10.37
CA ASP A 497 -15.74 43.19 9.41
C ASP A 497 -16.73 42.00 9.38
N ILE A 498 -16.53 40.96 10.21
CA ILE A 498 -17.38 39.75 10.26
C ILE A 498 -18.37 39.83 11.44
N ASP A 499 -19.60 39.34 11.22
CA ASP A 499 -20.66 39.25 12.23
C ASP A 499 -20.30 38.30 13.37
N ASP A 500 -20.64 38.69 14.60
CA ASP A 500 -20.33 37.94 15.82
C ASP A 500 -20.88 36.50 15.76
N ALA A 501 -22.05 36.28 15.16
CA ALA A 501 -22.66 34.96 15.01
C ALA A 501 -21.80 33.97 14.20
N LEU A 502 -21.00 34.46 13.25
CA LEU A 502 -20.06 33.65 12.46
C LEU A 502 -18.72 33.46 13.19
N LEU A 503 -18.35 34.42 14.04
CA LEU A 503 -17.10 34.38 14.79
C LEU A 503 -17.13 33.45 16.00
N VAL A 504 -18.30 33.21 16.60
CA VAL A 504 -18.40 32.34 17.78
C VAL A 504 -17.96 30.90 17.48
N PRO A 505 -18.48 30.22 16.42
CA PRO A 505 -17.97 28.89 16.05
C PRO A 505 -16.49 28.91 15.64
N PHE A 506 -16.03 30.01 15.05
CA PHE A 506 -14.62 30.17 14.69
C PHE A 506 -13.70 30.26 15.91
N VAL A 507 -14.09 31.03 16.92
CA VAL A 507 -13.36 31.13 18.19
C VAL A 507 -13.31 29.78 18.89
N ALA A 508 -14.43 29.04 18.90
CA ALA A 508 -14.47 27.70 19.50
C ALA A 508 -13.47 26.72 18.84
N ILE A 509 -13.26 26.78 17.52
CA ILE A 509 -12.30 25.88 16.84
C ILE A 509 -10.84 26.28 17.06
N ILE A 510 -10.54 27.57 17.27
CA ILE A 510 -9.18 28.05 17.54
C ILE A 510 -8.82 27.99 19.03
N ASP A 511 -9.80 27.90 19.94
CA ASP A 511 -9.59 27.61 21.37
C ASP A 511 -9.33 26.11 21.64
N GLY A 512 -9.33 25.29 20.59
CA GLY A 512 -9.08 23.85 20.64
C GLY A 512 -7.60 23.45 20.63
N PRO A 513 -7.29 22.16 20.45
CA PRO A 513 -5.92 21.64 20.50
C PRO A 513 -4.99 22.16 19.38
N ASP A 514 -5.56 22.69 18.30
CA ASP A 514 -4.82 23.24 17.15
C ASP A 514 -5.00 24.76 17.07
N ALA A 515 -4.63 25.46 18.14
CA ALA A 515 -4.74 26.91 18.24
C ALA A 515 -3.94 27.67 17.17
N LEU A 516 -4.27 28.96 17.01
CA LEU A 516 -3.46 29.86 16.18
C LEU A 516 -2.08 30.07 16.85
N PRO A 517 -1.05 30.48 16.09
CA PRO A 517 0.18 31.01 16.68
C PRO A 517 -0.13 32.07 17.75
N ARG A 518 0.57 32.02 18.88
CA ARG A 518 0.24 32.81 20.08
C ARG A 518 0.15 34.32 19.80
N GLU A 519 1.03 34.84 18.96
CA GLU A 519 1.03 36.25 18.55
C GLU A 519 -0.28 36.63 17.83
N LEU A 520 -0.75 35.75 16.93
CA LEU A 520 -2.03 35.92 16.24
C LEU A 520 -3.22 35.80 17.19
N GLU A 521 -3.18 34.89 18.17
CA GLU A 521 -4.24 34.80 19.19
C GLU A 521 -4.37 36.09 19.98
N ILE A 522 -3.24 36.67 20.42
CA ILE A 522 -3.22 37.93 21.18
C ILE A 522 -3.72 39.09 20.30
N SER A 523 -3.25 39.19 19.05
CA SER A 523 -3.72 40.19 18.09
C SER A 523 -5.23 40.10 17.86
N LEU A 524 -5.75 38.88 17.71
CA LEU A 524 -7.16 38.60 17.52
C LEU A 524 -8.00 38.88 18.78
N ALA A 525 -7.53 38.46 19.96
CA ALA A 525 -8.18 38.72 21.23
C ALA A 525 -8.30 40.22 21.52
N ASN A 526 -7.26 41.00 21.26
CA ASN A 526 -7.33 42.47 21.38
C ASN A 526 -8.39 43.08 20.46
N SER A 527 -8.55 42.56 19.24
CA SER A 527 -9.60 43.00 18.30
C SER A 527 -11.00 42.63 18.78
N LEU A 528 -11.16 41.44 19.36
CA LEU A 528 -12.44 40.92 19.81
C LEU A 528 -12.88 41.42 21.20
N ALA A 529 -11.96 41.95 22.02
CA ALA A 529 -12.27 42.46 23.35
C ALA A 529 -13.32 43.60 23.35
N ALA A 530 -13.40 44.37 22.26
CA ALA A 530 -14.38 45.45 22.10
C ALA A 530 -15.77 44.98 21.62
N ARG A 531 -15.93 43.70 21.24
CA ARG A 531 -17.22 43.13 20.80
C ARG A 531 -18.16 42.95 21.99
N LEU A 532 -19.47 42.96 21.75
CA LEU A 532 -20.49 42.81 22.80
C LEU A 532 -20.90 41.35 23.04
N HIS A 533 -20.52 40.41 22.17
CA HIS A 533 -20.88 39.01 22.32
C HIS A 533 -20.14 38.36 23.51
N PRO A 534 -20.85 37.79 24.50
CA PRO A 534 -20.24 37.26 25.73
C PRO A 534 -19.16 36.21 25.49
N ASP A 535 -19.38 35.26 24.57
CA ASP A 535 -18.40 34.20 24.29
C ASP A 535 -17.10 34.73 23.68
N LEU A 536 -17.18 35.75 22.82
CA LEU A 536 -16.01 36.38 22.21
C LEU A 536 -15.22 37.18 23.26
N GLN A 537 -15.93 37.91 24.14
CA GLN A 537 -15.31 38.62 25.27
C GLN A 537 -14.64 37.65 26.25
N ALA A 538 -15.31 36.56 26.60
CA ALA A 538 -14.80 35.55 27.52
C ALA A 538 -13.53 34.88 26.97
N TRP A 539 -13.53 34.53 25.68
CA TRP A 539 -12.33 33.99 25.03
C TRP A 539 -11.20 35.03 24.99
N ALA A 540 -11.49 36.26 24.55
CA ALA A 540 -10.49 37.33 24.50
C ALA A 540 -9.87 37.61 25.88
N ALA A 541 -10.67 37.68 26.93
CA ALA A 541 -10.20 37.86 28.30
C ALA A 541 -9.26 36.73 28.74
N ARG A 542 -9.63 35.45 28.50
CA ARG A 542 -8.76 34.30 28.81
C ARG A 542 -7.42 34.37 28.07
N VAL A 543 -7.45 34.66 26.77
CA VAL A 543 -6.23 34.76 25.96
C VAL A 543 -5.33 35.89 26.49
N LEU A 544 -5.89 37.04 26.84
CA LEU A 544 -5.15 38.20 27.34
C LEU A 544 -4.66 38.03 28.79
N GLU A 545 -5.36 37.28 29.63
CA GLU A 545 -4.94 36.95 31.01
C GLU A 545 -3.70 36.05 31.03
N ILE A 546 -3.58 35.15 30.05
CA ILE A 546 -2.44 34.22 29.93
C ILE A 546 -1.18 34.92 29.40
N VAL A 547 -1.24 36.20 29.00
CA VAL A 547 -0.03 36.95 28.61
C VAL A 547 0.81 37.14 29.88
N PRO A 548 1.93 36.40 30.04
CA PRO A 548 2.81 36.65 31.17
C PRO A 548 3.27 38.09 31.04
N VAL A 549 3.24 38.84 32.14
CA VAL A 549 4.00 40.09 32.23
C VAL A 549 5.42 39.70 31.83
N THR A 550 5.84 40.12 30.63
CA THR A 550 7.23 39.95 30.21
C THR A 550 8.04 40.85 31.14
N GLU A 551 8.42 40.33 32.31
CA GLU A 551 9.73 40.66 32.85
C GLU A 551 10.68 40.46 31.69
N VAL A 552 11.34 41.54 31.29
CA VAL A 552 12.45 41.49 30.35
C VAL A 552 13.52 40.64 31.04
N ILE A 553 13.40 39.32 30.94
CA ILE A 553 14.49 38.41 31.21
C ILE A 553 15.44 38.68 30.05
N VAL A 554 16.39 39.59 30.31
CA VAL A 554 17.62 39.70 29.55
C VAL A 554 18.16 38.28 29.46
N ARG A 555 17.99 37.64 28.29
CA ARG A 555 18.61 36.34 28.04
C ARG A 555 20.08 36.52 28.35
N ALA A 556 20.58 35.79 29.34
CA ALA A 556 22.02 35.69 29.55
C ALA A 556 22.63 35.34 28.18
N PRO A 557 23.66 36.09 27.73
CA PRO A 557 24.26 35.85 26.42
C PRO A 557 24.66 34.38 26.32
N VAL A 558 24.40 33.78 25.16
CA VAL A 558 24.82 32.42 24.83
C VAL A 558 26.30 32.32 25.14
N THR A 559 26.65 31.64 26.23
CA THR A 559 28.04 31.42 26.61
C THR A 559 28.67 30.52 25.56
N ALA A 560 29.60 31.04 24.78
CA ALA A 560 30.38 30.20 23.88
C ALA A 560 31.24 29.25 24.72
N ALA A 561 31.32 27.98 24.34
CA ALA A 561 32.30 27.09 24.95
C ALA A 561 33.69 27.41 24.36
N ILE A 562 34.73 27.41 25.19
CA ILE A 562 36.10 27.49 24.65
C ILE A 562 36.33 26.28 23.75
N ASP A 563 36.83 26.52 22.54
CA ASP A 563 37.18 25.44 21.63
C ASP A 563 38.48 24.75 22.06
N GLU A 564 38.77 23.60 21.46
CA GLU A 564 39.94 22.79 21.80
C GLU A 564 41.26 23.54 21.51
N THR A 565 41.26 24.45 20.54
CA THR A 565 42.44 25.23 20.16
C THR A 565 42.74 26.29 21.22
N GLN A 566 41.72 26.98 21.71
CA GLN A 566 41.80 27.91 22.82
C GLN A 566 42.19 27.19 24.12
N ARG A 567 41.59 26.03 24.41
CA ARG A 567 41.96 25.20 25.57
C ARG A 567 43.44 24.83 25.53
N HIS A 568 43.92 24.28 24.41
CA HIS A 568 45.32 23.90 24.27
C HIS A 568 46.29 25.09 24.39
N ARG A 569 45.93 26.24 23.81
CA ARG A 569 46.71 27.48 23.92
C ARG A 569 46.81 27.96 25.37
N ILE A 570 45.71 27.93 26.12
CA ILE A 570 45.68 28.28 27.56
C ILE A 570 46.47 27.27 28.38
N ALA A 571 46.40 25.98 28.05
CA ALA A 571 47.12 24.93 28.78
C ALA A 571 48.65 24.99 28.58
N THR A 572 49.13 25.47 27.43
CA THR A 572 50.56 25.36 27.04
C THR A 572 51.34 26.67 26.97
N CYS A 573 50.69 27.85 26.97
CA CYS A 573 51.40 29.13 26.88
C CYS A 573 52.24 29.44 28.13
N SER A 574 53.30 30.24 27.99
CA SER A 574 54.11 30.67 29.15
C SER A 574 53.32 31.58 30.10
N HIS A 575 53.79 31.76 31.35
CA HIS A 575 53.09 32.61 32.33
C HIS A 575 52.99 34.08 31.84
N ALA A 576 54.02 34.56 31.15
CA ALA A 576 54.03 35.91 30.57
C ALA A 576 52.98 36.11 29.45
N GLU A 577 52.58 35.03 28.78
CA GLU A 577 51.63 35.06 27.65
C GLU A 577 50.19 34.70 28.07
N LEU A 578 49.99 34.29 29.32
CA LEU A 578 48.70 33.80 29.81
C LEU A 578 47.60 34.86 29.71
N VAL A 579 47.92 36.13 30.02
CA VAL A 579 46.95 37.23 29.94
C VAL A 579 46.41 37.38 28.50
N ALA A 580 47.29 37.35 27.50
CA ALA A 580 46.89 37.46 26.09
C ALA A 580 46.16 36.19 25.60
N ALA A 581 46.49 35.02 26.15
CA ALA A 581 45.78 33.78 25.83
C ALA A 581 44.36 33.74 26.41
N LEU A 582 44.14 34.40 27.56
CA LEU A 582 42.84 34.50 28.24
C LEU A 582 41.96 35.63 27.70
N GLU A 583 42.54 36.66 27.08
CA GLU A 583 41.82 37.86 26.61
C GLU A 583 40.53 37.53 25.81
N PRO A 584 40.50 36.59 24.85
CA PRO A 584 39.27 36.25 24.13
C PRO A 584 38.16 35.67 25.02
N ALA A 585 38.56 34.91 26.06
CA ALA A 585 37.65 34.27 27.03
C ALA A 585 37.19 35.23 28.13
N LEU A 586 37.89 36.35 28.33
CA LEU A 586 37.53 37.37 29.32
C LEU A 586 36.62 38.47 28.74
N LEU A 587 36.63 38.66 27.41
CA LEU A 587 35.79 39.63 26.72
C LEU A 587 34.31 39.20 26.59
N VAL A 588 34.02 37.90 26.70
CA VAL A 588 32.66 37.35 26.61
C VAL A 588 32.52 36.20 27.63
N PRO A 589 31.36 36.01 28.29
CA PRO A 589 31.15 34.86 29.17
C PRO A 589 31.33 33.53 28.42
N VAL A 590 32.30 32.69 28.81
CA VAL A 590 32.56 31.38 28.20
C VAL A 590 32.54 30.24 29.22
N THR A 591 32.10 29.05 28.80
CA THR A 591 32.16 27.83 29.62
C THR A 591 33.43 27.02 29.31
N GLY A 592 34.04 26.39 30.32
CA GLY A 592 35.22 25.51 30.18
C GLY A 592 36.57 26.14 30.53
N LEU A 593 36.62 27.45 30.78
CA LEU A 593 37.85 28.19 31.10
C LEU A 593 38.60 27.65 32.33
N VAL A 594 37.86 27.30 33.39
CA VAL A 594 38.44 26.74 34.63
C VAL A 594 39.12 25.39 34.37
N GLY A 595 38.54 24.55 33.49
CA GLY A 595 39.15 23.28 33.09
C GLY A 595 40.46 23.49 32.32
N ALA A 596 40.48 24.41 31.37
CA ALA A 596 41.69 24.76 30.61
C ALA A 596 42.83 25.30 31.49
N LEU A 597 42.49 26.10 32.51
CA LEU A 597 43.47 26.60 33.49
C LEU A 597 44.00 25.48 34.39
N GLY A 598 43.16 24.49 34.74
CA GLY A 598 43.56 23.32 35.54
C GLY A 598 44.47 22.33 34.79
N GLU A 599 44.47 22.36 33.46
CA GLU A 599 45.35 21.53 32.61
C GLU A 599 46.77 22.10 32.44
N ARG A 600 47.04 23.31 32.94
CA ARG A 600 48.38 23.89 32.91
C ARG A 600 49.29 23.09 33.85
N ALA A 601 50.29 22.42 33.29
CA ALA A 601 51.36 21.83 34.08
C ALA A 601 52.06 22.94 34.88
N GLU A 602 52.31 22.69 36.18
CA GLU A 602 53.10 23.60 37.03
C GLU A 602 54.50 23.76 36.42
N GLY A 603 54.69 24.81 35.63
CA GLY A 603 56.01 25.22 35.20
C GLY A 603 56.80 25.70 36.43
N PRO A 604 58.11 25.38 36.53
CA PRO A 604 58.93 25.88 37.63
C PRO A 604 58.92 27.41 37.61
N SER A 605 58.81 28.00 38.81
CA SER A 605 58.85 29.43 39.09
C SER A 605 59.94 30.18 38.35
#